data_AF-H2YPE7-F1
#
_entry.id   AF-H2YPE7-F1
#
_cell.length_a   1.000
_cell.length_b   1.000
_cell.length_c   1.000
_cell.angle_alpha   90.00
_cell.angle_beta   90.00
_cell.angle_gamma   90.00
#
_symmetry.space_group_name_H-M   'P 1'
#
loop_
_entity.id
_entity.type
_entity.pdbx_description
1 polymer ?
#
loop_
_entity_poly.entity_id
_entity_poly.type
_entity_poly.pdbx_seq_one_letter_code
_entity_poly.pdbx_strand_id
1 'polypeptide(L)'
;MTKDNIGIAALLETNEGLYDNSGFRTASDCPKQHILAVNAHMHWDPEFSDVKLIQTVMLCHEVKRFCEEANQSFRPGGRTNQPTECHKMPIVLCGDFNSLPDSGVVEFLRNGKVSSTHCDFKEIKYNKSLSAFGLGLRSNGTMQDPKLVSHPFKLNSCYDDTNYHLLKYSNNTYEFKGIIDYIFHSRTQLKCLGVLGGIDEGWFKQHNIVGCPHPHVPSDHIPVVTEFQLFPPGYQKSQGQGNFGTNHPHPYSLLFNQGVPQMPPQGRFPPTTGGNRPGSANSITHSPINIPNGGSGGQMGMMGGIPMNNRR
;
A
#
# COMPACT_ATOMS: atom_id res chain seq x y z
N MET A 1 4.46 15.30 -20.61
CA MET A 1 4.45 14.36 -19.47
C MET A 1 3.99 13.01 -20.03
N THR A 2 4.78 11.94 -19.85
CA THR A 2 4.62 10.65 -20.60
C THR A 2 4.31 9.46 -19.71
N LYS A 3 4.17 9.66 -18.40
CA LYS A 3 3.87 8.61 -17.41
C LYS A 3 2.43 8.80 -16.93
N ASP A 4 1.64 7.75 -16.95
CA ASP A 4 0.18 7.74 -16.72
C ASP A 4 -0.21 7.17 -15.34
N ASN A 5 0.75 7.05 -14.42
CA ASN A 5 0.52 6.65 -13.04
C ASN A 5 -0.51 7.55 -12.36
N ILE A 6 -1.32 6.95 -11.50
CA ILE A 6 -2.40 7.63 -10.77
C ILE A 6 -2.34 7.33 -9.28
N GLY A 7 -2.98 8.21 -8.51
CA GLY A 7 -3.39 7.96 -7.13
C GLY A 7 -4.88 8.24 -6.98
N ILE A 8 -5.52 7.56 -6.05
CA ILE A 8 -6.93 7.71 -5.71
C ILE A 8 -7.02 8.08 -4.23
N ALA A 9 -7.94 8.98 -3.89
CA ALA A 9 -8.25 9.33 -2.51
C ALA A 9 -9.75 9.18 -2.25
N ALA A 10 -10.09 8.67 -1.06
CA ALA A 10 -11.46 8.55 -0.58
C ALA A 10 -11.56 9.16 0.82
N LEU A 11 -12.53 10.06 0.99
CA LEU A 11 -12.88 10.59 2.30
C LEU A 11 -13.93 9.68 2.93
N LEU A 12 -13.57 9.04 4.03
CA LEU A 12 -14.43 8.09 4.75
C LEU A 12 -14.93 8.74 6.04
N GLU A 13 -16.18 8.50 6.41
CA GLU A 13 -16.74 8.89 7.70
C GLU A 13 -16.79 7.66 8.63
N THR A 14 -16.38 7.84 9.89
CA THR A 14 -16.48 6.77 10.89
C THR A 14 -17.94 6.45 11.20
N ASN A 15 -18.25 5.16 11.31
CA ASN A 15 -19.56 4.71 11.80
C ASN A 15 -19.82 5.21 13.22
N GLU A 16 -21.10 5.33 13.55
CA GLU A 16 -21.55 5.59 14.92
C GLU A 16 -21.04 4.51 15.87
N GLY A 17 -20.71 4.90 17.09
CA GLY A 17 -20.25 3.98 18.13
C GLY A 17 -18.77 3.62 18.12
N LEU A 18 -17.97 4.11 17.15
CA LEU A 18 -16.52 3.85 17.12
C LEU A 18 -15.81 4.24 18.43
N TYR A 19 -16.30 5.27 19.12
CA TYR A 19 -15.71 5.80 20.34
C TYR A 19 -16.49 5.47 21.62
N ASP A 20 -17.48 4.59 21.58
CA ASP A 20 -18.34 4.31 22.76
C ASP A 20 -17.55 3.84 23.98
N ASN A 21 -16.48 3.07 23.76
CA ASN A 21 -15.61 2.56 24.83
C ASN A 21 -14.50 3.54 25.26
N SER A 22 -14.46 4.76 24.71
CA SER A 22 -13.37 5.72 24.98
C SER A 22 -13.69 6.73 26.09
N GLY A 23 -14.81 6.54 26.81
CA GLY A 23 -15.16 7.35 27.98
C GLY A 23 -15.86 8.68 27.66
N PHE A 24 -16.33 8.89 26.43
CA PHE A 24 -17.28 9.96 26.13
C PHE A 24 -18.58 9.72 26.91
N ARG A 25 -19.11 10.77 27.54
CA ARG A 25 -20.22 10.66 28.50
C ARG A 25 -21.58 10.47 27.82
N THR A 26 -21.74 10.84 26.55
CA THR A 26 -22.97 10.64 25.78
C THR A 26 -22.67 10.28 24.31
N ALA A 27 -23.57 9.52 23.66
CA ALA A 27 -23.48 9.20 22.23
C ALA A 27 -23.60 10.45 21.33
N SER A 28 -24.31 11.48 21.80
CA SER A 28 -24.38 12.82 21.19
C SER A 28 -23.07 13.62 21.26
N ASP A 29 -22.14 13.23 22.14
CA ASP A 29 -20.80 13.80 22.24
C ASP A 29 -19.76 13.05 21.40
N CYS A 30 -20.11 11.89 20.83
CA CYS A 30 -19.20 11.09 20.01
C CYS A 30 -19.12 11.70 18.60
N PRO A 31 -18.03 12.40 18.25
CA PRO A 31 -17.96 13.08 16.97
C PRO A 31 -17.75 12.05 15.86
N LYS A 32 -18.56 12.17 14.79
CA LYS A 32 -18.20 11.59 13.49
C LYS A 32 -16.86 12.17 13.06
N GLN A 33 -15.93 11.31 12.70
CA GLN A 33 -14.60 11.71 12.26
C GLN A 33 -14.39 11.28 10.83
N HIS A 34 -13.82 12.18 10.03
CA HIS A 34 -13.41 11.85 8.68
C HIS A 34 -12.00 11.27 8.68
N ILE A 35 -11.73 10.35 7.77
CA ILE A 35 -10.43 9.73 7.52
C ILE A 35 -10.18 9.82 6.02
N LEU A 36 -9.03 10.35 5.61
CA LEU A 36 -8.64 10.36 4.21
C LEU A 36 -7.79 9.13 3.91
N ALA A 37 -8.36 8.19 3.15
CA ALA A 37 -7.65 7.03 2.63
C ALA A 37 -7.10 7.36 1.24
N VAL A 38 -5.79 7.20 1.04
CA VAL A 38 -5.11 7.50 -0.22
C VAL A 38 -4.38 6.23 -0.66
N ASN A 39 -4.48 5.90 -1.94
CA ASN A 39 -3.75 4.79 -2.54
C ASN A 39 -3.09 5.24 -3.85
N ALA A 40 -1.83 4.89 -4.09
CA ALA A 40 -1.12 5.24 -5.31
C ALA A 40 -0.23 4.11 -5.81
N HIS A 41 0.07 4.11 -7.11
CA HIS A 41 1.05 3.22 -7.71
C HIS A 41 2.01 4.05 -8.57
N MET A 42 3.22 4.26 -8.06
CA MET A 42 4.24 5.11 -8.69
C MET A 42 4.92 4.42 -9.88
N HIS A 43 5.62 5.20 -10.69
CA HIS A 43 6.37 4.66 -11.81
C HIS A 43 7.38 3.60 -11.35
N TRP A 44 7.55 2.52 -12.12
CA TRP A 44 8.31 1.34 -11.68
C TRP A 44 9.81 1.42 -11.99
N ASP A 45 10.18 2.01 -13.14
CA ASP A 45 11.53 1.91 -13.69
C ASP A 45 12.60 2.44 -12.70
N PRO A 46 13.61 1.63 -12.31
CA PRO A 46 14.65 2.02 -11.36
C PRO A 46 15.47 3.23 -11.83
N GLU A 47 15.54 3.48 -13.15
CA GLU A 47 16.24 4.63 -13.71
C GLU A 47 15.44 5.94 -13.64
N PHE A 48 14.28 5.95 -12.99
CA PHE A 48 13.43 7.14 -12.91
C PHE A 48 13.08 7.50 -11.46
N SER A 49 14.08 7.48 -10.58
CA SER A 49 13.97 7.94 -9.18
C SER A 49 13.37 9.35 -9.06
N ASP A 50 13.71 10.23 -10.00
CA ASP A 50 13.23 11.60 -10.06
C ASP A 50 11.74 11.67 -10.36
N VAL A 51 11.25 10.83 -11.26
CA VAL A 51 9.82 10.70 -11.57
C VAL A 51 9.06 10.21 -10.36
N LYS A 52 9.54 9.16 -9.67
CA LYS A 52 8.90 8.61 -8.47
C LYS A 52 8.80 9.66 -7.36
N LEU A 53 9.87 10.43 -7.15
CA LEU A 53 9.89 11.52 -6.16
C LEU A 53 8.95 12.66 -6.54
N ILE A 54 8.95 13.10 -7.81
CA ILE A 54 8.03 14.15 -8.28
C ILE A 54 6.57 13.71 -8.17
N GLN A 55 6.24 12.48 -8.57
CA GLN A 55 4.90 11.92 -8.43
C GLN A 55 4.44 11.93 -6.95
N THR A 56 5.34 11.58 -6.03
CA THR A 56 5.06 11.62 -4.59
C THR A 56 4.83 13.04 -4.07
N VAL A 57 5.61 14.02 -4.54
CA VAL A 57 5.41 15.44 -4.23
C VAL A 57 4.05 15.93 -4.75
N MET A 58 3.70 15.58 -5.99
CA MET A 58 2.40 15.90 -6.59
C MET A 58 1.24 15.27 -5.83
N LEU A 59 1.38 14.00 -5.42
CA LEU A 59 0.39 13.30 -4.62
C LEU A 59 0.14 14.04 -3.29
N CYS A 60 1.21 14.37 -2.56
CA CYS A 60 1.07 15.10 -1.29
C CYS A 60 0.43 16.48 -1.47
N HIS A 61 0.71 17.15 -2.59
CA HIS A 61 0.08 18.44 -2.93
C HIS A 61 -1.44 18.29 -3.09
N GLU A 62 -1.90 17.32 -3.88
CA GLU A 62 -3.34 17.09 -4.06
C GLU A 62 -4.02 16.58 -2.78
N VAL A 63 -3.36 15.72 -2.00
CA VAL A 63 -3.87 15.27 -0.69
C VAL A 63 -4.07 16.46 0.25
N LYS A 64 -3.17 17.46 0.22
CA LYS A 64 -3.32 18.66 1.05
C LYS A 64 -4.52 19.48 0.61
N ARG A 65 -4.67 19.68 -0.70
CA ARG A 65 -5.82 20.36 -1.27
C ARG A 65 -7.13 19.67 -0.87
N PHE A 66 -7.23 18.34 -0.98
CA PHE A 66 -8.40 17.60 -0.52
C PHE A 66 -8.66 17.76 0.98
N CYS A 67 -7.62 17.76 1.81
CA CYS A 67 -7.76 18.02 3.24
C CYS A 67 -8.31 19.44 3.51
N GLU A 68 -7.86 20.44 2.76
CA GLU A 68 -8.32 21.83 2.90
C GLU A 68 -9.78 21.99 2.46
N GLU A 69 -10.14 21.42 1.31
CA GLU A 69 -11.51 21.41 0.79
C GLU A 69 -12.46 20.68 1.75
N ALA A 70 -12.10 19.48 2.22
CA ALA A 70 -12.92 18.73 3.18
C ALA A 70 -13.10 19.47 4.51
N ASN A 71 -12.06 20.14 5.03
CA ASN A 71 -12.18 20.94 6.25
C ASN A 71 -13.11 22.15 6.08
N GLN A 72 -13.25 22.69 4.86
CA GLN A 72 -14.17 23.79 4.56
C GLN A 72 -15.62 23.29 4.40
N SER A 73 -15.82 22.17 3.71
CA SER A 73 -17.15 21.65 3.39
C SER A 73 -17.88 21.01 4.58
N PHE A 74 -17.15 20.37 5.50
CA PHE A 74 -17.75 19.54 6.56
C PHE A 74 -17.62 20.11 7.97
N ARG A 75 -17.16 21.37 8.14
CA ARG A 75 -17.14 22.06 9.44
C ARG A 75 -18.34 23.02 9.59
N PRO A 76 -19.26 22.81 10.55
CA PRO A 76 -20.31 23.76 10.87
C PRO A 76 -19.68 25.11 11.30
N GLY A 77 -19.95 26.19 10.57
CA GLY A 77 -19.39 27.52 10.85
C GLY A 77 -18.09 27.87 10.11
N GLY A 78 -17.70 27.11 9.08
CA GLY A 78 -16.48 27.24 8.27
C GLY A 78 -16.33 28.52 7.40
N ARG A 79 -16.75 29.68 7.90
CA ARG A 79 -16.30 31.00 7.41
C ARG A 79 -15.45 31.65 8.49
N THR A 80 -14.24 31.16 8.68
CA THR A 80 -13.23 31.88 9.44
C THR A 80 -11.99 32.01 8.57
N ASN A 81 -11.48 33.23 8.43
CA ASN A 81 -10.20 33.57 7.78
C ASN A 81 -8.98 32.97 8.52
N GLN A 82 -9.15 31.86 9.23
CA GLN A 82 -8.07 31.15 9.91
C GLN A 82 -7.52 30.04 9.00
N PRO A 83 -6.20 29.86 8.96
CA PRO A 83 -5.57 28.82 8.16
C PRO A 83 -6.07 27.44 8.61
N THR A 84 -6.66 26.66 7.70
CA THR A 84 -7.09 25.30 8.01
C THR A 84 -5.86 24.42 8.24
N GLU A 85 -5.71 23.94 9.48
CA GLU A 85 -4.64 23.02 9.84
C GLU A 85 -4.90 21.63 9.22
N CYS A 86 -4.40 21.39 8.00
CA CYS A 86 -4.56 20.13 7.27
C CYS A 86 -4.06 18.91 8.05
N HIS A 87 -3.11 19.10 8.97
CA HIS A 87 -2.57 18.05 9.84
C HIS A 87 -3.58 17.50 10.87
N LYS A 88 -4.78 18.08 10.96
CA LYS A 88 -5.86 17.59 11.84
C LYS A 88 -6.64 16.42 11.24
N MET A 89 -6.65 16.27 9.92
CA MET A 89 -7.32 15.15 9.26
C MET A 89 -6.44 13.87 9.40
N PRO A 90 -6.96 12.76 9.93
CA PRO A 90 -6.29 11.47 9.85
C PRO A 90 -6.10 11.05 8.39
N ILE A 91 -4.88 10.68 8.03
CA ILE A 91 -4.54 10.20 6.69
C ILE A 91 -3.97 8.80 6.82
N VAL A 92 -4.43 7.90 5.96
CA VAL A 92 -3.79 6.60 5.68
C VAL A 92 -3.39 6.64 4.21
N LEU A 93 -2.09 6.64 3.94
CA LEU A 93 -1.51 6.67 2.61
C LEU A 93 -0.87 5.30 2.32
N CYS A 94 -1.51 4.53 1.47
CA CYS A 94 -1.02 3.25 0.98
C CYS A 94 -0.44 3.41 -0.43
N GLY A 95 0.38 2.45 -0.84
CA GLY A 95 0.73 2.33 -2.24
C GLY A 95 1.95 1.47 -2.50
N ASP A 96 2.08 1.10 -3.77
CA ASP A 96 3.35 0.65 -4.35
C ASP A 96 4.11 1.91 -4.82
N PHE A 97 5.16 2.24 -4.10
CA PHE A 97 5.99 3.41 -4.40
C PHE A 97 7.15 3.06 -5.33
N ASN A 98 7.38 1.78 -5.63
CA ASN A 98 8.51 1.30 -6.42
C ASN A 98 9.86 1.89 -5.94
N SER A 99 9.97 2.12 -4.63
CA SER A 99 11.06 2.89 -4.02
C SER A 99 11.51 2.20 -2.73
N LEU A 100 12.81 1.96 -2.59
CA LEU A 100 13.39 1.30 -1.41
C LEU A 100 13.37 2.23 -0.17
N PRO A 101 13.53 1.68 1.05
CA PRO A 101 13.44 2.45 2.29
C PRO A 101 14.44 3.60 2.43
N ASP A 102 15.56 3.55 1.70
CA ASP A 102 16.62 4.55 1.66
C ASP A 102 16.46 5.60 0.55
N SER A 103 15.36 5.55 -0.21
CA SER A 103 15.06 6.51 -1.29
C SER A 103 14.61 7.87 -0.77
N GLY A 104 14.75 8.89 -1.63
CA GLY A 104 14.23 10.24 -1.39
C GLY A 104 12.70 10.29 -1.30
N VAL A 105 11.99 9.32 -1.90
CA VAL A 105 10.53 9.15 -1.77
C VAL A 105 10.16 8.86 -0.32
N VAL A 106 10.81 7.86 0.27
CA VAL A 106 10.55 7.45 1.67
C VAL A 106 11.06 8.52 2.64
N GLU A 107 12.22 9.14 2.38
CA GLU A 107 12.71 10.29 3.14
C GLU A 107 11.67 11.42 3.17
N PHE A 108 11.18 11.83 2.00
CA PHE A 108 10.20 12.91 1.88
C PHE A 108 8.94 12.64 2.69
N LEU A 109 8.35 11.45 2.55
CA LEU A 109 7.13 11.05 3.25
C LEU A 109 7.33 10.95 4.78
N ARG A 110 8.44 10.36 5.23
CA ARG A 110 8.73 10.13 6.66
C ARG A 110 9.10 11.44 7.38
N ASN A 111 9.94 12.26 6.75
CA ASN A 111 10.50 13.46 7.37
C ASN A 111 9.64 14.70 7.11
N GLY A 112 8.69 14.61 6.19
CA GLY A 112 7.88 15.73 5.72
C GLY A 112 8.66 16.71 4.85
N LYS A 113 9.88 16.36 4.45
CA LYS A 113 10.77 17.20 3.65
C LYS A 113 11.88 16.37 3.01
N VAL A 114 12.39 16.90 1.90
CA VAL A 114 13.58 16.39 1.19
C VAL A 114 14.34 17.58 0.59
N SER A 115 15.65 17.43 0.43
CA SER A 115 16.47 18.45 -0.24
C SER A 115 16.05 18.60 -1.71
N SER A 116 15.96 19.84 -2.22
CA SER A 116 15.74 20.10 -3.66
C SER A 116 16.95 19.71 -4.52
N THR A 117 18.09 19.41 -3.89
CA THR A 117 19.29 18.87 -4.53
C THR A 117 19.54 17.41 -4.14
N HIS A 118 18.51 16.68 -3.70
CA HIS A 118 18.61 15.25 -3.42
C HIS A 118 19.07 14.48 -4.67
N CYS A 119 19.90 13.44 -4.51
CA CYS A 119 20.48 12.67 -5.62
C CYS A 119 19.40 12.04 -6.51
N ASP A 120 18.27 11.62 -5.94
CA ASP A 120 17.14 11.08 -6.70
C ASP A 120 16.55 12.05 -7.72
N PHE A 121 16.79 13.36 -7.64
CA PHE A 121 16.44 14.30 -8.71
C PHE A 121 17.38 14.24 -9.93
N LYS A 122 18.39 13.35 -9.93
CA LYS A 122 19.31 13.07 -11.05
C LYS A 122 20.01 14.31 -11.62
N GLU A 123 20.34 15.28 -10.76
CA GLU A 123 20.91 16.60 -11.12
C GLU A 123 20.02 17.48 -12.02
N ILE A 124 18.80 17.01 -12.35
CA ILE A 124 17.82 17.78 -13.10
C ILE A 124 17.20 18.80 -12.16
N LYS A 125 17.44 20.08 -12.44
CA LYS A 125 16.93 21.18 -11.61
C LYS A 125 15.46 21.42 -11.89
N TYR A 126 14.60 20.68 -11.19
CA TYR A 126 13.15 20.87 -11.20
C TYR A 126 12.66 22.12 -10.43
N ASN A 127 13.58 22.97 -9.95
CA ASN A 127 13.34 24.10 -9.04
C ASN A 127 12.13 24.98 -9.41
N LYS A 128 11.93 25.28 -10.70
CA LYS A 128 10.80 26.11 -11.16
C LYS A 128 9.45 25.38 -11.09
N SER A 129 9.44 24.07 -11.31
CA SER A 129 8.22 23.25 -11.30
C SER A 129 7.89 22.79 -9.88
N LEU A 130 8.91 22.42 -9.09
CA LEU A 130 8.74 22.06 -7.68
C LEU A 130 8.34 23.25 -6.82
N SER A 131 8.74 24.49 -7.17
CA SER A 131 8.27 25.67 -6.46
C SER A 131 6.77 25.89 -6.62
N ALA A 132 6.17 25.51 -7.75
CA ALA A 132 4.72 25.57 -7.97
C ALA A 132 3.96 24.62 -7.03
N PHE A 133 4.45 23.39 -6.84
CA PHE A 133 3.90 22.45 -5.85
C PHE A 133 4.23 22.85 -4.41
N GLY A 134 5.45 23.36 -4.17
CA GLY A 134 5.88 23.87 -2.86
C GLY A 134 5.09 25.11 -2.41
N LEU A 135 4.53 25.89 -3.35
CA LEU A 135 3.60 26.97 -3.07
C LEU A 135 2.27 26.46 -2.49
N GLY A 136 1.77 25.33 -3.00
CA GLY A 136 0.55 24.72 -2.50
C GLY A 136 0.75 23.85 -1.25
N LEU A 137 1.97 23.36 -0.97
CA LEU A 137 2.27 22.57 0.24
C LEU A 137 2.52 23.38 1.53
N ARG A 138 2.39 24.72 1.48
CA ARG A 138 2.65 25.62 2.62
C ARG A 138 1.78 25.33 3.85
N SER A 139 2.40 25.26 5.03
CA SER A 139 1.75 25.64 6.29
C SER A 139 1.98 27.13 6.51
N ASN A 140 0.96 27.86 6.99
CA ASN A 140 1.11 29.29 7.26
C ASN A 140 2.19 29.55 8.32
N GLY A 141 3.12 30.47 8.04
CA GLY A 141 4.07 31.02 9.00
C GLY A 141 5.50 30.47 8.97
N THR A 142 5.82 29.44 8.18
CA THR A 142 7.21 28.94 8.07
C THR A 142 7.98 29.64 6.94
N MET A 143 9.08 30.31 7.29
CA MET A 143 10.02 30.90 6.33
C MET A 143 10.66 29.78 5.48
N GLN A 144 10.63 29.90 4.15
CA GLN A 144 11.11 28.86 3.25
C GLN A 144 12.64 28.78 3.24
N ASP A 145 13.17 27.57 3.36
CA ASP A 145 14.45 27.26 2.76
C ASP A 145 14.18 26.87 1.29
N PRO A 146 14.59 27.67 0.29
CA PRO A 146 14.42 27.32 -1.14
C PRO A 146 15.14 26.03 -1.53
N LYS A 147 15.98 25.49 -0.63
CA LYS A 147 16.66 24.20 -0.78
C LYS A 147 15.83 23.01 -0.31
N LEU A 148 14.60 23.21 0.17
CA LEU A 148 13.76 22.14 0.69
C LEU A 148 12.42 22.06 -0.03
N VAL A 149 12.02 20.84 -0.39
CA VAL A 149 10.64 20.49 -0.76
C VAL A 149 10.02 19.85 0.48
N SER A 150 8.83 20.31 0.90
CA SER A 150 8.21 19.85 2.16
C SER A 150 6.70 19.68 2.03
N HIS A 151 6.13 18.86 2.92
CA HIS A 151 4.68 18.70 3.09
C HIS A 151 4.29 18.83 4.56
N PRO A 152 3.05 19.22 4.89
CA PRO A 152 2.64 19.51 6.27
C PRO A 152 2.25 18.26 7.08
N PHE A 153 2.14 17.09 6.44
CA PHE A 153 1.69 15.87 7.10
C PHE A 153 2.76 15.30 8.04
N LYS A 154 2.32 14.87 9.22
CA LYS A 154 3.17 14.20 10.21
C LYS A 154 2.99 12.68 10.05
N LEU A 155 3.59 12.12 9.01
CA LEU A 155 3.42 10.71 8.66
C LEU A 155 4.46 9.83 9.36
N ASN A 156 4.08 8.60 9.68
CA ASN A 156 4.99 7.50 9.99
C ASN A 156 4.67 6.33 9.05
N SER A 157 5.69 5.59 8.60
CA SER A 157 5.47 4.28 8.00
C SER A 157 5.05 3.28 9.08
N CYS A 158 4.17 2.32 8.76
CA CYS A 158 3.79 1.25 9.68
C CYS A 158 4.88 0.19 9.80
N TYR A 159 5.59 -0.05 8.70
CA TYR A 159 6.80 -0.84 8.68
C TYR A 159 7.98 0.13 8.74
N ASP A 160 8.74 0.12 9.82
CA ASP A 160 9.88 1.00 10.07
C ASP A 160 11.08 0.20 10.62
N ASP A 161 12.16 0.90 10.95
CA ASP A 161 13.42 0.29 11.41
C ASP A 161 13.25 -0.66 12.61
N THR A 162 12.17 -0.50 13.39
CA THR A 162 11.88 -1.35 14.56
C THR A 162 11.23 -2.68 14.19
N ASN A 163 10.54 -2.76 13.04
CA ASN A 163 9.74 -3.91 12.66
C ASN A 163 9.91 -4.37 11.19
N TYR A 164 10.82 -3.75 10.41
CA TYR A 164 11.18 -4.21 9.06
C TYR A 164 11.69 -5.65 9.04
N HIS A 165 12.24 -6.14 10.15
CA HIS A 165 12.63 -7.55 10.27
C HIS A 165 11.45 -8.52 10.13
N LEU A 166 10.21 -8.06 10.38
CA LEU A 166 8.98 -8.83 10.20
C LEU A 166 8.56 -8.92 8.73
N LEU A 167 8.91 -7.93 7.89
CA LEU A 167 8.58 -7.90 6.46
C LEU A 167 9.87 -7.69 5.65
N LYS A 168 10.50 -8.79 5.26
CA LYS A 168 11.81 -8.77 4.59
C LYS A 168 11.77 -8.16 3.21
N TYR A 169 10.67 -8.37 2.51
CA TYR A 169 10.38 -7.81 1.20
C TYR A 169 8.87 -7.72 1.04
N SER A 170 8.41 -6.69 0.34
CA SER A 170 7.03 -6.56 -0.09
C SER A 170 6.86 -6.97 -1.55
N ASN A 171 7.93 -6.95 -2.37
CA ASN A 171 7.98 -7.58 -3.68
C ASN A 171 9.04 -8.68 -3.70
N ASN A 172 8.69 -9.86 -4.20
CA ASN A 172 9.52 -11.06 -4.22
C ASN A 172 9.50 -11.70 -5.60
N THR A 173 10.39 -11.28 -6.49
CA THR A 173 10.62 -11.95 -7.79
C THR A 173 11.98 -12.65 -7.77
N TYR A 174 12.31 -13.35 -8.86
CA TYR A 174 13.63 -13.94 -9.01
C TYR A 174 14.73 -12.86 -9.02
N GLU A 175 14.52 -11.79 -9.78
CA GLU A 175 15.52 -10.74 -10.04
C GLU A 175 15.54 -9.64 -8.98
N PHE A 176 14.42 -9.38 -8.33
CA PHE A 176 14.29 -8.30 -7.35
C PHE A 176 13.55 -8.77 -6.09
N LYS A 177 14.11 -8.43 -4.93
CA LYS A 177 13.49 -8.61 -3.62
C LYS A 177 13.72 -7.33 -2.82
N GLY A 178 12.66 -6.68 -2.38
CA GLY A 178 12.77 -5.42 -1.64
C GLY A 178 11.44 -4.96 -1.07
N ILE A 179 11.51 -3.94 -0.20
CA ILE A 179 10.33 -3.25 0.32
C ILE A 179 10.07 -2.05 -0.59
N ILE A 180 8.95 -2.09 -1.30
CA ILE A 180 8.48 -1.03 -2.18
C ILE A 180 7.01 -0.65 -1.93
N ASP A 181 6.30 -1.44 -1.13
CA ASP A 181 4.92 -1.20 -0.72
C ASP A 181 4.89 -0.68 0.71
N TYR A 182 4.14 0.40 0.93
CA TYR A 182 4.11 1.09 2.22
C TYR A 182 2.69 1.44 2.66
N ILE A 183 2.52 1.49 3.98
CA ILE A 183 1.36 2.11 4.64
C ILE A 183 1.90 3.22 5.54
N PHE A 184 1.69 4.47 5.13
CA PHE A 184 1.96 5.65 5.94
C PHE A 184 0.68 6.10 6.66
N HIS A 185 0.82 6.63 7.88
CA HIS A 185 -0.31 7.14 8.66
C HIS A 185 0.02 8.43 9.40
N SER A 186 -0.99 9.29 9.61
CA SER A 186 -0.86 10.48 10.45
C SER A 186 -0.61 10.11 11.91
N ARG A 187 0.63 10.27 12.40
CA ARG A 187 1.06 9.84 13.75
C ARG A 187 0.42 10.62 14.90
N THR A 188 -0.26 11.73 14.59
CA THR A 188 -1.00 12.53 15.57
C THR A 188 -2.35 11.93 15.91
N GLN A 189 -3.09 11.43 14.92
CA GLN A 189 -4.45 10.90 15.07
C GLN A 189 -4.52 9.37 15.08
N LEU A 190 -3.55 8.70 14.47
CA LEU A 190 -3.52 7.25 14.39
C LEU A 190 -2.34 6.71 15.21
N LYS A 191 -2.54 5.54 15.81
CA LYS A 191 -1.49 4.71 16.39
C LYS A 191 -1.54 3.35 15.72
N CYS A 192 -0.43 2.95 15.07
CA CYS A 192 -0.22 1.58 14.64
C CYS A 192 -0.13 0.67 15.87
N LEU A 193 -1.04 -0.29 15.99
CA LEU A 193 -1.10 -1.26 17.08
C LEU A 193 -0.24 -2.50 16.78
N GLY A 194 -0.22 -2.92 15.52
CA GLY A 194 0.51 -4.08 15.06
C GLY A 194 0.53 -4.16 13.55
N VAL A 195 1.47 -4.94 13.03
CA VAL A 195 1.63 -5.22 11.60
C VAL A 195 1.67 -6.73 11.37
N LEU A 196 1.20 -7.17 10.21
CA LEU A 196 1.37 -8.55 9.77
C LEU A 196 2.79 -8.74 9.24
N GLY A 197 3.49 -9.77 9.73
CA GLY A 197 4.77 -10.17 9.15
C GLY A 197 4.61 -10.76 7.75
N GLY A 198 5.70 -10.78 6.99
CA GLY A 198 5.76 -11.46 5.70
C GLY A 198 5.65 -12.98 5.83
N ILE A 199 5.60 -13.65 4.69
CA ILE A 199 5.66 -15.12 4.61
C ILE A 199 7.04 -15.58 5.13
N ASP A 200 7.06 -16.64 5.93
CA ASP A 200 8.28 -17.20 6.51
C ASP A 200 9.31 -17.56 5.41
N GLU A 201 10.53 -17.01 5.52
CA GLU A 201 11.63 -17.35 4.64
C GLU A 201 12.01 -18.83 4.69
N GLY A 202 11.84 -19.47 5.85
CA GLY A 202 12.08 -20.90 6.03
C GLY A 202 11.19 -21.73 5.11
N TRP A 203 9.91 -21.34 4.99
CA TRP A 203 8.96 -21.97 4.08
C TRP A 203 9.37 -21.82 2.60
N PHE A 204 9.78 -20.62 2.16
CA PHE A 204 10.27 -20.42 0.79
C PHE A 204 11.50 -21.29 0.49
N LYS A 205 12.47 -21.34 1.41
CA LYS A 205 13.69 -22.16 1.31
C LYS A 205 13.36 -23.65 1.25
N GLN A 206 12.48 -24.13 2.12
CA GLN A 206 12.09 -25.53 2.19
C GLN A 206 11.42 -26.03 0.90
N HIS A 207 10.67 -25.16 0.22
CA HIS A 207 9.93 -25.50 -1.00
C HIS A 207 10.66 -25.08 -2.29
N ASN A 208 11.90 -24.60 -2.19
CA ASN A 208 12.70 -24.11 -3.32
C ASN A 208 12.01 -23.02 -4.15
N ILE A 209 11.24 -22.15 -3.49
CA ILE A 209 10.55 -21.04 -4.13
C ILE A 209 11.48 -19.82 -4.13
N VAL A 210 11.99 -19.48 -5.32
CA VAL A 210 13.00 -18.43 -5.51
C VAL A 210 12.40 -17.06 -5.87
N GLY A 211 11.09 -17.01 -6.08
CA GLY A 211 10.32 -15.81 -6.40
C GLY A 211 8.84 -16.16 -6.59
N CYS A 212 8.03 -15.12 -6.69
CA CYS A 212 6.59 -15.15 -6.87
C CYS A 212 6.21 -14.43 -8.19
N PRO A 213 5.00 -14.65 -8.75
CA PRO A 213 3.92 -15.50 -8.24
C PRO A 213 4.27 -16.99 -8.25
N HIS A 214 3.55 -17.76 -7.43
CA HIS A 214 3.68 -19.20 -7.24
C HIS A 214 2.26 -19.80 -7.05
N PRO A 215 1.99 -21.10 -7.34
CA PRO A 215 0.66 -21.69 -7.13
C PRO A 215 0.03 -21.49 -5.75
N HIS A 216 0.85 -21.25 -4.72
CA HIS A 216 0.41 -20.96 -3.34
C HIS A 216 0.57 -19.49 -2.94
N VAL A 217 1.17 -18.65 -3.78
CA VAL A 217 1.38 -17.21 -3.54
C VAL A 217 1.01 -16.46 -4.82
N PRO A 218 -0.22 -15.95 -4.94
CA PRO A 218 -0.81 -15.57 -6.23
C PRO A 218 -0.29 -14.24 -6.81
N SER A 219 0.53 -13.50 -6.08
CA SER A 219 1.15 -12.25 -6.50
C SER A 219 2.65 -12.30 -6.20
N ASP A 220 3.42 -11.57 -7.01
CA ASP A 220 4.81 -11.22 -6.72
C ASP A 220 4.94 -10.24 -5.55
N HIS A 221 3.88 -9.55 -5.17
CA HIS A 221 3.82 -8.74 -3.96
C HIS A 221 3.23 -9.51 -2.76
N ILE A 222 3.81 -9.26 -1.58
CA ILE A 222 3.35 -9.74 -0.28
C ILE A 222 2.43 -8.68 0.33
N PRO A 223 1.19 -9.03 0.73
CA PRO A 223 0.28 -8.07 1.33
C PRO A 223 0.85 -7.43 2.59
N VAL A 224 0.79 -6.09 2.65
CA VAL A 224 1.07 -5.31 3.86
C VAL A 224 -0.23 -5.07 4.62
N VAL A 225 -0.24 -5.38 5.92
CA VAL A 225 -1.45 -5.29 6.75
C VAL A 225 -1.09 -4.70 8.11
N THR A 226 -1.93 -3.79 8.58
CA THR A 226 -1.73 -3.10 9.86
C THR A 226 -3.07 -2.91 10.58
N GLU A 227 -3.03 -2.87 11.91
CA GLU A 227 -4.15 -2.51 12.75
C GLU A 227 -3.92 -1.12 13.35
N PHE A 228 -4.91 -0.25 13.26
CA PHE A 228 -4.84 1.10 13.80
C PHE A 228 -5.82 1.34 14.94
N GLN A 229 -5.34 2.05 15.96
CA GLN A 229 -6.20 2.82 16.85
C GLN A 229 -6.34 4.24 16.32
N LEU A 230 -7.57 4.68 16.10
CA LEU A 230 -7.90 6.08 15.78
C LEU A 230 -8.25 6.83 17.07
N PHE A 231 -7.59 7.97 17.28
CA PHE A 231 -7.90 8.86 18.40
C PHE A 231 -9.03 9.82 18.04
N PRO A 232 -9.95 10.08 18.99
CA PRO A 232 -11.00 11.07 18.81
C PRO A 232 -10.45 12.47 18.49
N PRO A 233 -11.23 13.33 17.81
CA PRO A 233 -10.86 14.72 17.57
C PRO A 233 -10.57 15.45 18.88
N GLY A 234 -9.47 16.21 18.92
CA GLY A 234 -9.07 16.96 20.12
C GLY A 234 -8.31 16.14 21.16
N TYR A 235 -8.14 14.83 20.97
CA TYR A 235 -7.29 14.01 21.84
C TYR A 235 -5.84 14.54 21.82
N GLN A 236 -5.30 14.90 22.98
CA GLN A 236 -3.90 15.27 23.15
C GLN A 236 -3.16 14.09 23.77
N LYS A 237 -2.16 13.54 23.06
CA LYS A 237 -1.24 12.56 23.63
C LYS A 237 -0.50 13.23 24.80
N SER A 238 -0.72 12.76 26.03
CA SER A 238 0.12 13.14 27.16
C SER A 238 1.57 12.76 26.84
N GLN A 239 2.47 13.74 26.77
CA GLN A 239 3.90 13.46 26.67
C GLN A 239 4.33 12.81 27.99
N GLY A 240 4.49 11.49 28.00
CA GLY A 240 4.95 10.74 29.17
C GLY A 240 5.69 9.48 28.74
N GLN A 241 7.00 9.48 28.99
CA GLN A 241 7.78 8.25 29.16
C GLN A 241 7.11 7.40 30.24
N GLY A 242 6.94 6.11 30.01
CA GLY A 242 6.42 5.20 31.02
C GLY A 242 5.98 3.87 30.43
N ASN A 243 6.81 2.87 30.66
CA ASN A 243 6.55 1.45 30.44
C ASN A 243 5.22 1.05 31.11
N PHE A 244 4.13 0.93 30.35
CA PHE A 244 2.89 0.32 30.85
C PHE A 244 2.84 -1.13 30.37
N GLY A 245 2.94 -2.03 31.36
CA GLY A 245 2.99 -3.47 31.17
C GLY A 245 1.83 -4.00 30.33
N THR A 246 2.19 -4.87 29.39
CA THR A 246 1.28 -5.66 28.57
C THR A 246 0.54 -6.67 29.45
N ASN A 247 -0.56 -6.26 30.06
CA ASN A 247 -1.54 -7.16 30.68
C ASN A 247 -2.96 -6.74 30.30
N HIS A 248 -3.28 -6.86 29.02
CA HIS A 248 -4.65 -7.10 28.58
C HIS A 248 -4.61 -8.18 27.49
N PRO A 249 -5.26 -9.34 27.69
CA PRO A 249 -5.38 -10.34 26.64
C PRO A 249 -6.32 -9.80 25.56
N HIS A 250 -5.79 -9.55 24.37
CA HIS A 250 -6.59 -9.22 23.18
C HIS A 250 -7.44 -10.45 22.81
N PRO A 251 -8.77 -10.34 22.68
CA PRO A 251 -9.65 -11.48 22.41
C PRO A 251 -9.58 -12.05 20.98
N TYR A 252 -8.65 -11.60 20.13
CA TYR A 252 -8.59 -11.97 18.71
C TYR A 252 -7.31 -12.72 18.28
N SER A 253 -6.41 -13.07 19.21
CA SER A 253 -5.22 -13.89 18.92
C SER A 253 -5.52 -15.38 18.63
N LEU A 254 -6.79 -15.81 18.70
CA LEU A 254 -7.19 -17.21 18.52
C LEU A 254 -7.81 -17.54 17.15
N LEU A 255 -7.97 -16.58 16.24
CA LEU A 255 -8.65 -16.81 14.95
C LEU A 255 -7.74 -17.13 13.76
N PHE A 256 -6.40 -17.07 13.92
CA PHE A 256 -5.45 -17.41 12.83
C PHE A 256 -4.59 -18.65 13.10
N ASN A 257 -4.94 -19.46 14.11
CA ASN A 257 -4.29 -20.75 14.37
C ASN A 257 -5.25 -21.94 14.17
N GLN A 258 -6.00 -21.94 13.05
CA GLN A 258 -6.59 -23.18 12.56
C GLN A 258 -5.60 -23.83 11.61
N GLY A 259 -5.12 -25.00 12.05
CA GLY A 259 -4.00 -25.72 11.48
C GLY A 259 -4.15 -26.08 10.00
N VAL A 260 -3.00 -26.16 9.36
CA VAL A 260 -2.78 -26.86 8.09
C VAL A 260 -3.43 -28.26 8.19
N PRO A 261 -4.32 -28.66 7.26
CA PRO A 261 -4.82 -30.03 7.23
C PRO A 261 -3.65 -31.00 7.01
N GLN A 262 -3.42 -31.89 7.98
CA GLN A 262 -2.46 -32.98 7.82
C GLN A 262 -2.96 -33.94 6.73
N MET A 263 -2.12 -34.20 5.73
CA MET A 263 -2.29 -35.31 4.79
C MET A 263 -2.32 -36.64 5.55
N PRO A 264 -3.19 -37.60 5.19
CA PRO A 264 -3.26 -38.88 5.87
C PRO A 264 -1.99 -39.72 5.64
N PRO A 265 -1.55 -40.53 6.62
CA PRO A 265 -0.33 -41.31 6.53
C PRO A 265 -0.46 -42.44 5.50
N GLN A 266 0.57 -42.60 4.66
CA GLN A 266 0.69 -43.72 3.73
C GLN A 266 0.75 -45.04 4.52
N GLY A 267 -0.20 -45.93 4.24
CA GLY A 267 -0.25 -47.27 4.82
C GLY A 267 0.95 -48.11 4.40
N ARG A 268 1.63 -48.69 5.39
CA ARG A 268 2.59 -49.80 5.21
C ARG A 268 1.87 -51.00 4.62
N PHE A 269 2.36 -51.53 3.51
CA PHE A 269 2.07 -52.91 3.08
C PHE A 269 3.07 -53.88 3.71
N PRO A 270 2.65 -55.10 4.10
CA PRO A 270 3.54 -56.12 4.67
C PRO A 270 4.36 -56.84 3.58
N PRO A 271 5.47 -57.53 3.93
CA PRO A 271 6.36 -58.14 2.95
C PRO A 271 5.83 -59.51 2.52
N THR A 272 5.87 -59.81 1.23
CA THR A 272 5.70 -61.17 0.71
C THR A 272 6.90 -61.58 -0.15
N THR A 273 7.63 -62.52 0.41
CA THR A 273 8.48 -63.60 -0.14
C THR A 273 8.58 -63.77 -1.67
N GLY A 274 9.79 -64.13 -2.10
CA GLY A 274 10.21 -64.22 -3.50
C GLY A 274 9.74 -65.46 -4.30
N GLY A 275 9.99 -65.38 -5.60
CA GLY A 275 9.79 -66.43 -6.59
C GLY A 275 10.49 -66.06 -7.92
N ASN A 276 11.17 -67.02 -8.51
CA ASN A 276 12.12 -66.92 -9.63
C ASN A 276 11.53 -66.48 -11.00
N ARG A 277 12.36 -65.71 -11.76
CA ARG A 277 12.70 -65.68 -13.23
C ARG A 277 11.83 -66.46 -14.26
N PRO A 278 12.00 -66.24 -15.60
CA PRO A 278 12.49 -65.08 -16.38
C PRO A 278 11.66 -64.79 -17.69
N GLY A 279 11.95 -63.67 -18.36
CA GLY A 279 12.10 -63.66 -19.82
C GLY A 279 11.05 -62.95 -20.69
N SER A 280 11.61 -62.43 -21.80
CA SER A 280 10.99 -62.08 -23.08
C SER A 280 10.50 -60.64 -23.30
N ALA A 281 11.13 -60.04 -24.31
CA ALA A 281 10.73 -58.84 -25.02
C ALA A 281 9.41 -59.05 -25.78
N ASN A 282 8.68 -57.97 -26.03
CA ASN A 282 8.10 -57.71 -27.35
C ASN A 282 7.77 -56.23 -27.52
N SER A 283 8.23 -55.71 -28.65
CA SER A 283 7.79 -54.50 -29.34
C SER A 283 6.40 -54.70 -29.96
N ILE A 284 5.77 -53.59 -30.38
CA ILE A 284 4.75 -53.36 -31.45
C ILE A 284 3.99 -52.09 -31.03
N THR A 285 4.36 -50.89 -31.50
CA THR A 285 4.05 -50.20 -32.79
C THR A 285 2.61 -49.71 -32.95
N HIS A 286 2.50 -48.38 -33.19
CA HIS A 286 1.57 -47.66 -34.11
C HIS A 286 0.05 -47.81 -33.91
N SER A 287 -0.82 -46.78 -33.93
CA SER A 287 -0.82 -45.48 -34.62
C SER A 287 -1.96 -44.56 -34.12
N PRO A 288 -1.99 -43.27 -34.54
CA PRO A 288 -2.83 -42.18 -34.00
C PRO A 288 -4.09 -41.88 -34.84
N ILE A 289 -5.13 -41.30 -34.22
CA ILE A 289 -6.38 -40.80 -34.86
C ILE A 289 -6.97 -39.72 -33.91
N ASN A 290 -7.52 -38.57 -34.29
CA ASN A 290 -7.43 -37.67 -35.45
C ASN A 290 -8.04 -36.33 -34.97
N ILE A 291 -7.52 -35.21 -35.47
CA ILE A 291 -8.13 -33.87 -35.34
C ILE A 291 -9.20 -33.72 -36.43
N PRO A 292 -10.28 -32.97 -36.20
CA PRO A 292 -10.88 -32.18 -37.27
C PRO A 292 -10.85 -30.68 -36.98
N ASN A 293 -10.19 -29.96 -37.90
CA ASN A 293 -10.40 -28.55 -38.18
C ASN A 293 -11.77 -28.35 -38.84
N GLY A 294 -12.47 -27.27 -38.50
CA GLY A 294 -13.66 -26.82 -39.21
C GLY A 294 -13.87 -25.32 -39.01
N GLY A 295 -13.45 -24.52 -39.99
CA GLY A 295 -13.76 -23.10 -40.10
C GLY A 295 -14.59 -22.79 -41.34
N SER A 296 -15.57 -21.90 -41.18
CA SER A 296 -16.22 -21.01 -42.17
C SER A 296 -17.28 -20.23 -41.35
N GLY A 297 -17.54 -18.94 -41.50
CA GLY A 297 -17.47 -18.04 -42.65
C GLY A 297 -18.87 -17.43 -42.81
N GLY A 298 -19.07 -16.16 -42.44
CA GLY A 298 -20.35 -15.47 -42.59
C GLY A 298 -20.29 -14.00 -42.17
N GLN A 299 -20.37 -13.11 -43.15
CA GLN A 299 -20.22 -11.66 -43.08
C GLN A 299 -21.52 -10.97 -43.57
N MET A 300 -21.76 -9.75 -43.08
CA MET A 300 -22.46 -8.59 -43.69
C MET A 300 -23.75 -8.07 -43.03
N GLY A 301 -23.76 -6.75 -42.84
CA GLY A 301 -24.94 -5.92 -42.53
C GLY A 301 -24.57 -4.52 -42.03
N MET A 302 -24.11 -3.63 -42.93
CA MET A 302 -23.92 -2.18 -42.70
C MET A 302 -25.18 -1.37 -43.07
N MET A 303 -25.47 -0.30 -42.32
CA MET A 303 -26.12 0.97 -42.72
C MET A 303 -26.10 1.89 -41.47
N GLY A 304 -25.79 3.19 -41.44
CA GLY A 304 -25.45 4.24 -42.40
C GLY A 304 -25.09 5.50 -41.58
N GLY A 305 -24.32 6.45 -42.14
CA GLY A 305 -23.70 7.55 -41.38
C GLY A 305 -24.29 8.97 -41.54
N ILE A 306 -23.82 9.87 -40.64
CA ILE A 306 -23.38 11.29 -40.83
C ILE A 306 -24.48 12.36 -41.13
N PRO A 307 -24.39 13.66 -40.69
CA PRO A 307 -23.18 14.46 -40.41
C PRO A 307 -23.09 15.36 -39.15
N MET A 308 -21.84 15.77 -38.94
CA MET A 308 -21.28 17.01 -38.37
C MET A 308 -22.22 18.17 -38.04
N ASN A 309 -21.92 18.87 -36.94
CA ASN A 309 -21.87 20.33 -36.98
C ASN A 309 -20.76 20.89 -36.08
N ASN A 310 -19.86 21.64 -36.71
CA ASN A 310 -18.80 22.43 -36.13
C ASN A 310 -19.31 23.88 -36.10
N ARG A 311 -19.43 24.54 -34.94
CA ARG A 311 -19.55 26.01 -34.88
C ARG A 311 -18.96 26.60 -33.59
N ARG A 312 -17.89 27.36 -33.84
CA ARG A 312 -17.37 28.57 -33.15
C ARG A 312 -16.75 28.41 -31.77
#